data_AF-A0A9E2EVK5-F1
#
_entry.id   AF-A0A9E2EVK5-F1
#
_cell.length_a   1.000
_cell.length_b   1.000
_cell.length_c   1.000
_cell.angle_alpha   90.00
_cell.angle_beta   90.00
_cell.angle_gamma   90.00
#
_symmetry.space_group_name_H-M   'P 1'
#
loop_
_entity.id
_entity.type
_entity.pdbx_description
1 polymer ?
#
loop_
_entity_poly.entity_id
_entity_poly.type
_entity_poly.pdbx_seq_one_letter_code
_entity_poly.pdbx_strand_id
1 'polypeptide(L)'
;TRIAITSFMYGCLGLIVSIVMMKYIMIDSWPMDIGGKPSFSYIENMPAFVPIMFELTVFFAAHLMVITFYLRSRLWPFKKAENPDVRTTDAHFIMEVEVHNNESELKELLLDTGAVELNIIKNGH
;
A
#
# COMPACT_ATOMS: atom_id res chain seq x y z
N THR A 1 -6.76 -4.96 6.80
CA THR A 1 -5.53 -4.85 5.99
C THR A 1 -4.38 -4.40 6.90
N ARG A 2 -3.32 -5.20 7.11
CA ARG A 2 -2.18 -4.83 7.98
C ARG A 2 -1.13 -3.97 7.25
N ILE A 3 -1.57 -3.01 6.43
CA ILE A 3 -0.69 -2.20 5.56
C ILE A 3 0.15 -1.21 6.38
N ALA A 4 -0.36 -0.74 7.52
CA ALA A 4 0.39 0.10 8.44
C ALA A 4 1.64 -0.62 8.99
N ILE A 5 1.53 -1.90 9.33
CA ILE A 5 2.65 -2.70 9.86
C ILE A 5 3.73 -2.88 8.78
N THR A 6 3.32 -3.18 7.54
CA THR A 6 4.28 -3.31 6.43
C THR A 6 4.98 -1.98 6.12
N SER A 7 4.26 -0.85 6.20
CA SER A 7 4.85 0.48 6.02
C SER A 7 5.92 0.79 7.05
N PHE A 8 5.71 0.41 8.31
CA PHE A 8 6.72 0.58 9.36
C PHE A 8 7.99 -0.23 9.07
N MET A 9 7.82 -1.50 8.66
CA MET A 9 8.95 -2.35 8.27
C MET A 9 9.72 -1.79 7.07
N TYR A 10 9.03 -1.22 6.08
CA TYR A 10 9.65 -0.55 4.94
C TYR A 10 10.41 0.72 5.35
N GLY A 11 9.90 1.48 6.31
CA GLY A 11 10.61 2.62 6.90
C GLY A 11 11.92 2.19 7.59
N CYS A 12 11.88 1.13 8.40
CA CYS A 12 13.10 0.57 9.02
C CYS A 12 14.12 0.11 7.96
N LEU A 13 13.66 -0.51 6.88
CA LEU A 13 14.53 -0.88 5.76
C LEU A 13 15.19 0.36 5.12
N GLY A 14 14.42 1.41 4.86
CA GLY A 14 14.94 2.68 4.32
C GLY A 14 15.99 3.31 5.24
N LEU A 15 15.80 3.25 6.56
CA LEU A 15 16.77 3.74 7.53
C LEU A 15 18.08 2.94 7.45
N ILE A 16 18.01 1.61 7.45
CA ILE A 16 19.18 0.73 7.36
C ILE A 16 19.94 0.99 6.05
N VAL A 17 19.22 1.07 4.93
CA VAL A 17 19.81 1.34 3.61
C VAL A 17 20.53 2.70 3.61
N SER A 18 19.91 3.75 4.16
CA SER A 18 20.53 5.07 4.21
C SER A 18 21.83 5.09 5.02
N ILE A 19 21.85 4.46 6.20
CA ILE A 19 23.03 4.39 7.07
C ILE A 19 24.15 3.60 6.39
N VAL A 20 23.83 2.41 5.87
CA VAL A 20 24.83 1.53 5.21
C VAL A 20 25.40 2.20 3.98
N MET A 21 24.55 2.82 3.15
CA MET A 21 24.98 3.52 1.93
C MET A 21 25.92 4.68 2.24
N MET A 22 25.56 5.56 3.18
CA MET A 22 26.38 6.73 3.49
C MET A 22 27.68 6.35 4.17
N LYS A 23 27.65 5.39 5.11
CA LYS A 23 28.86 4.86 5.74
C LYS A 23 29.82 4.29 4.68
N TYR A 24 29.30 3.48 3.76
CA TYR A 24 30.12 2.86 2.73
C TYR A 24 30.77 3.90 1.81
N ILE A 25 30.01 4.87 1.30
CA ILE A 25 30.52 5.85 0.34
C ILE A 25 31.52 6.81 1.00
N MET A 26 31.15 7.39 2.14
CA MET A 26 31.87 8.53 2.73
C MET A 26 33.05 8.12 3.62
N ILE A 27 33.10 6.88 4.09
CA ILE A 27 34.12 6.42 5.05
C ILE A 27 34.92 5.25 4.48
N ASP A 28 34.23 4.18 4.08
CA ASP A 28 34.91 2.93 3.73
C ASP A 28 35.46 2.92 2.29
N SER A 29 34.72 3.48 1.33
CA SER A 29 35.08 3.44 -0.09
C SER A 29 36.00 4.58 -0.51
N TRP A 30 35.65 5.82 -0.18
CA TRP A 30 36.48 6.98 -0.52
C TRP A 30 36.35 8.10 0.52
N PRO A 31 37.15 8.02 1.60
CA PRO A 31 37.17 9.06 2.61
C PRO A 31 37.81 10.33 2.04
N MET A 32 36.99 11.35 1.79
CA MET A 32 37.42 12.67 1.33
C MET A 32 37.34 13.68 2.48
N ASP A 33 38.33 14.59 2.54
CA ASP A 33 38.21 15.80 3.35
C ASP A 33 37.55 16.89 2.51
N ILE A 34 36.28 17.17 2.81
CA ILE A 34 35.50 18.22 2.13
C ILE A 34 35.17 19.30 3.17
N GLY A 35 35.91 20.41 3.10
CA GLY A 35 35.65 21.59 3.92
C GLY A 35 36.05 21.44 5.39
N GLY A 36 37.00 20.55 5.72
CA GLY A 36 37.50 20.35 7.08
C GLY A 36 36.51 19.61 7.99
N LYS A 37 35.48 18.98 7.41
CA LYS A 37 34.51 18.19 8.16
C LYS A 37 35.15 16.88 8.60
N PRO A 38 34.96 16.45 9.86
CA PRO A 38 35.50 15.19 10.33
C PRO A 38 34.87 14.01 9.57
N SER A 39 35.62 13.38 8.67
CA SER A 39 35.20 12.22 7.87
C SER A 39 35.78 10.89 8.36
N PHE A 40 36.50 10.89 9.50
CA PHE A 40 37.15 9.70 10.05
C PHE A 40 36.19 8.77 10.81
N SER A 41 35.09 9.29 11.36
CA SER A 41 34.08 8.51 12.07
C SER A 41 32.67 8.92 11.67
N TYR A 42 31.78 7.93 11.49
CA TYR A 42 30.38 8.16 11.11
C TYR A 42 29.64 9.04 12.11
N ILE A 43 30.00 8.95 13.40
CA ILE A 43 29.34 9.69 14.47
C ILE A 43 29.60 11.19 14.36
N GLU A 44 30.81 11.59 13.93
CA GLU A 44 31.20 13.00 13.88
C GLU A 44 30.54 13.75 12.71
N ASN A 45 30.32 13.08 11.57
CA ASN A 45 29.65 13.66 10.41
C ASN A 45 28.14 13.35 10.35
N MET A 46 27.61 12.59 11.33
CA MET A 46 26.22 12.13 11.37
C MET A 46 25.18 13.26 11.18
N PRO A 47 25.31 14.46 11.78
CA PRO A 47 24.30 15.52 11.64
C PRO A 47 24.06 15.96 10.19
N ALA A 48 25.10 15.91 9.33
CA ALA A 48 24.97 16.27 7.92
C ALA A 48 24.15 15.25 7.11
N PHE A 49 24.03 14.02 7.63
CA PHE A 49 23.38 12.90 6.97
C PHE A 49 21.92 12.70 7.41
N VAL A 50 21.49 13.36 8.49
CA VAL A 50 20.10 13.27 9.01
C VAL A 50 19.03 13.59 7.96
N PRO A 51 19.16 14.65 7.13
CA PRO A 51 18.16 14.92 6.09
C PRO A 51 18.03 13.78 5.09
N ILE A 52 19.14 13.15 4.70
CA ILE A 52 19.15 12.03 3.75
C ILE A 52 18.53 10.78 4.37
N MET A 53 18.82 10.50 5.64
CA MET A 53 18.19 9.38 6.38
C MET A 53 16.68 9.56 6.43
N PHE A 54 16.21 10.77 6.75
CA PHE A 54 14.79 11.08 6.79
C PHE A 54 14.12 10.87 5.44
N GLU A 55 14.63 11.48 4.37
CA GLU A 55 14.02 11.37 3.04
C GLU A 55 13.97 9.93 2.54
N LEU A 56 15.03 9.14 2.74
CA LEU A 56 15.04 7.73 2.35
C LEU A 56 14.04 6.90 3.18
N THR A 57 13.90 7.15 4.48
CA THR A 57 12.87 6.45 5.27
C THR A 57 11.45 6.71 4.77
N VAL A 58 11.14 7.97 4.45
CA VAL A 58 9.82 8.36 3.92
C VAL A 58 9.61 7.78 2.52
N PHE A 59 10.63 7.84 1.66
CA PHE A 59 10.58 7.32 0.29
C PHE A 59 10.25 5.82 0.26
N PHE A 60 10.99 5.01 1.02
CA PHE A 60 10.77 3.56 1.10
C PHE A 60 9.43 3.21 1.74
N ALA A 61 9.05 3.89 2.82
CA ALA A 61 7.76 3.67 3.48
C ALA A 61 6.58 3.92 2.54
N ALA A 62 6.59 5.04 1.81
CA ALA A 62 5.49 5.42 0.92
C ALA A 62 5.42 4.53 -0.33
N HIS A 63 6.51 4.40 -1.08
CA HIS A 63 6.48 3.70 -2.38
C HIS A 63 6.21 2.21 -2.23
N LEU A 64 6.87 1.54 -1.28
CA LEU A 64 6.65 0.10 -1.07
C LEU A 64 5.25 -0.18 -0.54
N MET A 65 4.65 0.73 0.23
CA MET A 65 3.24 0.62 0.64
C MET A 65 2.29 0.68 -0.56
N VAL A 66 2.47 1.65 -1.47
CA VAL A 66 1.63 1.81 -2.66
C VAL A 66 1.76 0.59 -3.58
N ILE A 67 2.98 0.11 -3.81
CA ILE A 67 3.22 -1.11 -4.62
C ILE A 67 2.54 -2.33 -3.96
N THR A 68 2.67 -2.49 -2.65
CA THR A 68 2.03 -3.59 -1.90
C THR A 68 0.52 -3.52 -2.00
N PHE A 69 -0.06 -2.31 -1.97
CA PHE A 69 -1.48 -2.10 -2.17
C PHE A 69 -1.93 -2.54 -3.58
N TYR A 70 -1.22 -2.14 -4.63
CA TYR A 70 -1.56 -2.56 -6.00
C TYR A 70 -1.49 -4.08 -6.18
N LEU A 71 -0.44 -4.72 -5.66
CA LEU A 71 -0.27 -6.17 -5.73
C LEU A 71 -1.39 -6.92 -4.97
N ARG A 72 -1.68 -6.49 -3.74
CA ARG A 72 -2.68 -7.14 -2.88
C ARG A 72 -4.10 -6.95 -3.41
N SER A 73 -4.42 -5.78 -3.94
CA SER A 73 -5.72 -5.47 -4.53
C SER A 73 -5.84 -5.94 -5.99
N ARG A 74 -4.79 -6.56 -6.53
CA ARG A 74 -4.68 -7.01 -7.92
C ARG A 74 -5.04 -5.89 -8.91
N LEU A 75 -4.56 -4.68 -8.65
CA LEU A 75 -4.80 -3.51 -9.51
C LEU A 75 -3.61 -3.35 -10.45
N TRP A 76 -3.88 -3.38 -11.75
CA TRP A 76 -2.88 -3.23 -12.81
C TRP A 76 -3.47 -2.37 -13.93
N PRO A 77 -2.66 -1.56 -14.64
CA PRO A 77 -3.16 -0.65 -15.68
C PRO A 77 -4.03 -1.31 -16.75
N PHE A 78 -3.80 -2.60 -17.04
CA PHE A 78 -4.51 -3.36 -18.07
C PHE A 78 -5.52 -4.36 -17.51
N LYS A 79 -5.84 -4.31 -16.21
CA LYS A 79 -6.89 -5.16 -15.64
C LYS A 79 -8.26 -4.65 -16.09
N LYS A 80 -9.11 -5.54 -16.63
CA LYS A 80 -10.50 -5.22 -16.94
C LYS A 80 -11.26 -4.92 -15.64
N ALA A 81 -12.10 -3.90 -15.65
CA ALA A 81 -12.98 -3.59 -14.52
C ALA A 81 -13.97 -4.74 -14.30
N GLU A 82 -14.11 -5.16 -13.05
CA GLU A 82 -15.00 -6.25 -12.60
C GLU A 82 -16.23 -5.63 -11.92
N ASN A 83 -16.87 -4.66 -12.57
CA ASN A 83 -18.05 -3.97 -12.02
C ASN A 83 -19.32 -4.78 -12.35
N PRO A 84 -20.11 -5.21 -11.35
CA PRO A 84 -21.34 -5.98 -11.58
C PRO A 84 -22.47 -5.15 -12.22
N ASP A 85 -22.56 -3.85 -11.88
CA ASP A 85 -23.38 -2.85 -12.60
C ASP A 85 -22.58 -1.55 -12.70
N VAL A 86 -22.65 -0.88 -13.85
CA VAL A 86 -22.00 0.42 -14.09
C VAL A 86 -22.55 1.50 -13.15
N ARG A 87 -23.82 1.40 -12.74
CA ARG A 87 -24.47 2.36 -11.83
C ARG A 87 -23.90 2.35 -10.40
N THR A 88 -23.10 1.33 -10.06
CA THR A 88 -22.46 1.20 -8.73
C THR A 88 -21.44 2.26 -8.40
N THR A 89 -20.80 2.83 -9.43
CA THR A 89 -19.78 3.86 -9.21
C THR A 89 -20.36 5.26 -9.02
N ASP A 90 -21.63 5.47 -9.39
CA ASP A 90 -22.25 6.80 -9.44
C ASP A 90 -23.34 6.99 -8.36
N ALA A 91 -24.33 6.09 -8.30
CA ALA A 91 -25.56 6.38 -7.55
C ALA A 91 -26.12 5.23 -6.70
N HIS A 92 -25.81 3.97 -7.01
CA HIS A 92 -26.44 2.82 -6.35
C HIS A 92 -25.43 1.95 -5.61
N PHE A 93 -25.79 1.46 -4.43
CA PHE A 93 -25.01 0.43 -3.72
C PHE A 93 -25.56 -0.95 -4.11
N ILE A 94 -24.67 -1.90 -4.38
CA ILE A 94 -25.04 -3.30 -4.64
C ILE A 94 -24.56 -4.17 -3.50
N MET A 95 -25.42 -5.08 -3.07
CA MET A 95 -25.09 -6.17 -2.17
C MET A 95 -25.34 -7.48 -2.91
N GLU A 96 -24.28 -8.25 -3.13
CA GLU A 96 -24.38 -9.60 -3.70
C GLU A 96 -24.40 -10.60 -2.54
N VAL A 97 -25.45 -11.42 -2.49
CA VAL A 97 -25.64 -12.45 -1.46
C VAL A 97 -25.74 -13.79 -2.15
N GLU A 98 -24.91 -14.74 -1.73
CA GLU A 98 -25.00 -16.11 -2.22
C GLU A 98 -26.32 -16.75 -1.74
N VAL A 99 -27.15 -17.17 -2.69
CA VAL A 99 -28.43 -17.81 -2.40
C VAL A 99 -28.21 -19.32 -2.23
N HIS A 100 -28.55 -19.82 -1.05
CA HIS A 100 -28.72 -21.25 -0.80
C HIS A 100 -30.20 -21.63 -0.94
N ASN A 101 -30.61 -22.87 -0.62
CA ASN A 101 -31.97 -23.45 -0.83
C ASN A 101 -33.18 -22.68 -0.25
N ASN A 102 -33.04 -21.41 0.10
CA ASN A 102 -34.03 -20.55 0.72
C ASN A 102 -34.23 -19.22 -0.04
N GLU A 103 -34.44 -19.30 -1.36
CA GLU A 103 -34.57 -18.14 -2.25
C GLU A 103 -35.75 -17.22 -1.90
N SER A 104 -36.88 -17.79 -1.48
CA SER A 104 -38.11 -17.03 -1.22
C SER A 104 -38.01 -16.18 0.05
N GLU A 105 -37.51 -16.76 1.15
CA GLU A 105 -37.40 -16.07 2.44
C GLU A 105 -36.36 -14.94 2.37
N LEU A 106 -35.23 -15.17 1.67
CA LEU A 106 -34.20 -14.15 1.44
C LEU A 106 -34.72 -12.97 0.65
N LYS A 107 -35.57 -13.22 -0.35
CA LYS A 107 -36.18 -12.16 -1.16
C LYS A 107 -37.12 -11.29 -0.32
N GLU A 108 -37.97 -11.90 0.49
CA GLU A 108 -38.89 -11.18 1.37
C GLU A 108 -38.12 -10.34 2.40
N LEU A 109 -37.08 -10.92 3.01
CA LEU A 109 -36.23 -10.22 3.97
C LEU A 109 -35.54 -8.99 3.33
N LEU A 110 -34.97 -9.14 2.13
CA LEU A 110 -34.30 -8.03 1.45
C LEU A 110 -35.28 -6.93 1.01
N LEU A 111 -36.49 -7.29 0.60
CA LEU A 111 -37.55 -6.32 0.29
C LEU A 111 -37.99 -5.56 1.54
N ASP A 112 -38.20 -6.25 2.66
CA ASP A 112 -38.59 -5.62 3.94
C ASP A 112 -37.51 -4.67 4.46
N THR A 113 -36.23 -4.99 4.21
CA THR A 113 -35.08 -4.15 4.60
C THR A 113 -34.89 -2.94 3.67
N GLY A 114 -35.71 -2.77 2.63
CA GLY A 114 -35.72 -1.59 1.76
C GLY A 114 -34.89 -1.70 0.48
N ALA A 115 -34.68 -2.92 -0.05
CA ALA A 115 -34.04 -3.10 -1.35
C ALA A 115 -34.86 -2.48 -2.48
N VAL A 116 -34.27 -1.54 -3.23
CA VAL A 116 -34.93 -0.80 -4.33
C VAL A 116 -35.07 -1.68 -5.58
N GLU A 117 -34.05 -2.49 -5.89
CA GLU A 117 -34.03 -3.42 -7.02
C GLU A 117 -33.44 -4.76 -6.57
N LEU A 118 -34.01 -5.88 -7.04
CA LEU A 118 -33.55 -7.24 -6.78
C LEU A 118 -33.40 -8.01 -8.09
N ASN A 119 -32.17 -8.44 -8.39
CA ASN A 119 -31.84 -9.24 -9.56
C ASN A 119 -31.30 -10.60 -9.13
N ILE A 120 -31.96 -11.68 -9.59
CA ILE A 120 -31.48 -13.05 -9.37
C ILE A 120 -30.57 -13.41 -10.54
N ILE A 121 -29.26 -13.37 -10.31
CA ILE A 121 -28.26 -13.74 -11.30
C ILE A 121 -27.93 -15.21 -11.11
N LYS A 122 -28.32 -16.05 -12.07
CA LYS A 122 -27.82 -17.43 -12.13
C LYS A 122 -26.42 -17.39 -12.73
N ASN A 123 -25.40 -17.42 -11.87
CA ASN A 123 -24.03 -17.58 -12.33
C ASN A 123 -23.92 -18.94 -13.03
N GLY A 124 -23.71 -18.92 -14.34
CA GLY A 124 -23.52 -20.11 -15.15
C GLY A 124 -22.10 -20.61 -15.04
N HIS A 125 -21.77 -21.24 -13.91
CA HIS A 125 -20.64 -22.15 -13.72
C HIS A 125 -20.98 -23.19 -12.65
#